data_AF-A0A814ZHC9-F1
#
_entry.id   AF-A0A814ZHC9-F1
#
_cell.length_a   1.000
_cell.length_b   1.000
_cell.length_c   1.000
_cell.angle_alpha   90.00
_cell.angle_beta   90.00
_cell.angle_gamma   90.00
#
_symmetry.space_group_name_H-M   'P 1'
#
loop_
_entity.id
_entity.type
_entity.pdbx_description
1 polymer ?
#
loop_
_entity_poly.entity_id
_entity_poly.type
_entity_poly.pdbx_seq_one_letter_code
_entity_poly.pdbx_strand_id
1 'polypeptide(L)'
;MSATFIESTHGKIHLCYLGYRYYGKRKNQNGSEYWICVKCNATATSFADLSVVVRDEHTHLPDGTDKEVLEMRKNLKRKIIEESGPINRIVEEAYHAIHAQPQSR
;
A
#
# COMPACT_ATOMS: atom_id res chain seq x y z
N MET A 1 11.79 -6.86 -9.73
CA MET A 1 10.51 -6.61 -9.05
C MET A 1 10.81 -5.86 -7.76
N SER A 2 10.32 -4.64 -7.56
CA SER A 2 10.66 -3.80 -6.41
C SER A 2 9.64 -3.95 -5.28
N ALA A 3 10.12 -4.09 -4.05
CA ALA A 3 9.29 -3.99 -2.85
C ALA A 3 8.91 -2.53 -2.60
N THR A 4 7.67 -2.31 -2.18
CA THR A 4 7.19 -0.98 -1.78
C THR A 4 6.58 -1.03 -0.39
N PHE A 5 6.84 0.00 0.40
CA PHE A 5 6.36 0.10 1.78
C PHE A 5 5.36 1.25 1.87
N ILE A 6 4.16 0.95 2.36
CA ILE A 6 3.06 1.91 2.42
C ILE A 6 2.63 2.04 3.88
N GLU A 7 2.64 3.26 4.37
CA GLU A 7 2.10 3.57 5.68
C GLU A 7 0.57 3.69 5.59
N SER A 8 -0.13 2.90 6.38
CA SER A 8 -1.58 3.00 6.54
C SER A 8 -1.97 4.30 7.24
N THR A 9 -3.25 4.62 7.17
CA THR A 9 -3.86 5.77 7.84
C THR A 9 -3.69 5.82 9.36
N HIS A 10 -3.24 4.72 9.98
CA HIS A 10 -3.02 4.56 11.42
C HIS A 10 -1.52 4.41 11.76
N GLY A 11 -0.61 4.74 10.84
CA GLY A 11 0.84 4.66 11.05
C GLY A 11 1.44 3.25 10.94
N LYS A 12 0.63 2.23 10.64
CA LYS A 12 1.15 0.86 10.42
C LYS A 12 1.74 0.73 9.02
N ILE A 13 2.94 0.19 8.91
CA ILE A 13 3.59 -0.07 7.63
C ILE A 13 3.07 -1.38 7.04
N HIS A 14 2.77 -1.36 5.75
CA HIS A 14 2.45 -2.51 4.92
C HIS A 14 3.54 -2.72 3.87
N LEU A 15 3.86 -3.97 3.60
CA LEU A 15 4.70 -4.36 2.47
C LEU A 15 3.80 -4.69 1.28
N CYS A 16 4.11 -4.13 0.13
CA CYS A 16 3.51 -4.46 -1.16
C CYS A 16 4.59 -5.07 -2.06
N TYR A 17 4.40 -6.34 -2.43
CA TYR A 17 5.34 -7.11 -3.23
C TYR A 17 4.58 -8.11 -4.12
N LEU A 18 4.93 -8.17 -5.41
CA LEU A 18 4.28 -9.05 -6.41
C LEU A 18 2.75 -8.90 -6.49
N GLY A 19 2.23 -7.71 -6.24
CA GLY A 19 0.78 -7.46 -6.21
C GLY A 19 0.07 -8.03 -4.97
N TYR A 20 0.83 -8.50 -3.98
CA TYR A 20 0.32 -8.92 -2.68
C TYR A 20 0.64 -7.87 -1.61
N ARG A 21 -0.26 -7.75 -0.64
CA ARG A 21 -0.11 -6.87 0.51
C ARG A 21 0.07 -7.69 1.79
N TYR A 22 1.02 -7.27 2.60
CA TYR A 22 1.36 -7.89 3.87
C TYR A 22 1.37 -6.84 5.00
N TYR A 23 1.10 -7.27 6.23
CA TYR A 23 1.28 -6.46 7.44
C TYR A 23 2.47 -6.97 8.25
N GLY A 24 3.20 -6.03 8.87
CA GLY A 24 4.37 -6.36 9.68
C GLY A 24 3.97 -7.04 10.99
N LYS A 25 4.64 -8.14 11.34
CA LYS A 25 4.41 -8.86 12.62
C LYS A 25 5.54 -8.63 13.61
N ARG A 26 6.79 -8.69 13.14
CA ARG A 26 7.99 -8.53 13.98
C ARG A 26 9.18 -8.07 13.17
N LYS A 27 10.06 -7.34 13.84
CA LYS A 27 11.41 -7.00 13.37
C LYS A 27 12.41 -7.88 14.11
N ASN A 28 13.27 -8.54 13.36
CA ASN A 28 14.32 -9.40 13.89
C ASN A 28 15.57 -8.56 14.24
N GLN A 29 16.43 -9.08 15.12
CA GLN A 29 17.66 -8.40 15.54
C GLN A 29 18.63 -8.13 14.38
N ASN A 30 18.61 -8.97 13.35
CA ASN A 30 19.41 -8.81 12.14
C ASN A 30 18.85 -7.75 11.17
N GLY A 31 17.83 -6.99 11.57
CA GLY A 31 17.20 -5.96 10.75
C GLY A 31 16.17 -6.46 9.73
N SER A 32 16.02 -7.78 9.57
CA SER A 32 14.96 -8.34 8.72
C SER A 32 13.58 -8.17 9.36
N GLU A 33 12.57 -7.98 8.54
CA GLU A 33 11.19 -7.81 8.99
C GLU A 33 10.32 -8.95 8.44
N TYR A 34 9.45 -9.48 9.30
CA TYR A 34 8.56 -10.58 8.96
C TYR A 34 7.14 -10.09 8.76
N TRP A 35 6.54 -10.56 7.66
CA TRP A 35 5.28 -10.08 7.13
C TRP A 35 4.31 -11.23 6.89
N ILE A 36 3.03 -10.97 7.10
CA ILE A 36 1.94 -11.92 6.80
C ILE A 36 0.97 -11.26 5.83
N CYS A 37 0.49 -12.01 4.85
CA CYS A 37 -0.48 -11.52 3.89
C CYS A 37 -1.75 -11.03 4.58
N VAL A 38 -2.35 -9.96 4.07
CA VAL A 38 -3.59 -9.41 4.64
C VAL A 38 -4.80 -10.31 4.40
N LYS A 39 -4.76 -11.17 3.38
CA LYS A 39 -5.92 -11.99 2.94
C LYS A 39 -5.75 -13.49 3.21
N CYS A 40 -4.55 -13.96 3.49
CA CYS A 40 -4.26 -15.37 3.75
C CYS A 40 -3.05 -15.52 4.70
N ASN A 41 -2.62 -16.76 4.93
CA ASN A 41 -1.51 -17.05 5.83
C ASN A 41 -0.13 -17.01 5.16
N ALA A 42 -0.02 -16.61 3.89
CA ALA A 42 1.25 -16.56 3.20
C ALA A 42 2.22 -15.54 3.82
N THR A 43 3.50 -15.89 3.92
CA THR A 43 4.48 -15.12 4.68
C THR A 43 5.62 -14.61 3.81
N ALA A 44 6.16 -13.45 4.18
CA ALA A 44 7.31 -12.86 3.52
C ALA A 44 8.32 -12.33 4.55
N THR A 45 9.59 -12.26 4.17
CA THR A 45 10.66 -11.62 4.94
C THR A 45 11.32 -10.56 4.07
N SER A 46 11.39 -9.33 4.55
CA SER A 46 12.15 -8.25 3.89
C SER A 46 13.46 -7.99 4.61
N PHE A 47 14.45 -7.50 3.86
CA PHE A 47 15.79 -7.19 4.35
C PHE A 47 16.13 -5.71 4.12
N ALA A 48 17.23 -5.25 4.72
CA ALA A 48 17.66 -3.85 4.65
C ALA A 48 18.05 -3.41 3.22
N ASP A 49 18.43 -4.34 2.36
CA ASP A 49 18.73 -4.15 0.94
C ASP A 49 17.47 -4.12 0.05
N LEU A 50 16.28 -4.07 0.66
CA LEU A 50 14.97 -4.11 0.00
C LEU A 50 14.65 -5.43 -0.72
N SER A 51 15.47 -6.47 -0.55
CA SER A 51 15.14 -7.80 -1.01
C SER A 51 13.99 -8.38 -0.20
N VAL A 52 13.16 -9.21 -0.84
CA VAL A 52 12.00 -9.87 -0.22
C VAL A 52 12.00 -11.35 -0.60
N VAL A 53 11.88 -12.21 0.40
CA VAL A 53 11.72 -13.66 0.24
C VAL A 53 10.30 -14.04 0.66
N VAL A 54 9.52 -14.56 -0.28
CA VAL A 54 8.19 -15.13 -0.03
C VAL A 54 8.38 -16.61 0.29
N ARG A 55 7.77 -17.09 1.40
CA ARG A 55 7.98 -18.46 1.89
C ARG A 55 6.83 -19.42 1.59
N ASP A 56 5.64 -18.88 1.37
CA ASP A 56 4.42 -19.66 1.20
C ASP A 56 3.67 -19.21 -0.06
N GLU A 57 2.94 -20.13 -0.68
CA GLU A 57 2.08 -19.81 -1.81
C GLU A 57 0.80 -19.10 -1.37
N HIS A 58 0.33 -18.16 -2.19
CA HIS A 58 -0.94 -17.48 -1.95
C HIS A 58 -2.11 -18.32 -2.43
N THR A 59 -3.18 -18.37 -1.62
CA THR A 59 -4.45 -19.01 -1.99
C THR A 59 -5.42 -18.07 -2.73
N HIS A 60 -4.92 -16.92 -3.19
CA HIS A 60 -5.70 -15.91 -3.88
C HIS A 60 -4.85 -15.20 -4.94
N LEU A 61 -5.52 -14.57 -5.90
CA LEU A 61 -4.86 -13.77 -6.92
C LEU A 61 -4.25 -12.50 -6.32
N PRO A 62 -3.19 -11.95 -6.94
CA PRO A 62 -2.70 -10.62 -6.61
C PRO A 62 -3.81 -9.58 -6.73
N ASP A 63 -3.82 -8.63 -5.81
CA ASP A 63 -4.74 -7.50 -5.80
C ASP A 63 -3.93 -6.22 -5.64
N GLY A 64 -3.58 -5.63 -6.78
CA GLY A 64 -2.85 -4.35 -6.83
C GLY A 64 -3.69 -3.15 -6.41
N THR A 65 -5.01 -3.28 -6.39
CA THR A 65 -5.95 -2.19 -6.10
C THR A 65 -5.80 -1.71 -4.65
N ASP A 66 -5.41 -2.60 -3.74
CA ASP A 66 -5.11 -2.27 -2.34
C ASP A 66 -4.02 -1.20 -2.20
N LYS A 67 -2.98 -1.23 -3.06
CA LYS A 67 -1.91 -0.22 -3.04
C LYS A 67 -2.44 1.13 -3.49
N GLU A 68 -3.14 1.17 -4.61
CA GLU A 68 -3.71 2.39 -5.18
C GLU A 68 -4.69 3.05 -4.20
N VAL A 69 -5.57 2.25 -3.58
CA VAL A 69 -6.54 2.73 -2.59
C VAL A 69 -5.85 3.32 -1.35
N LEU A 70 -4.79 2.68 -0.85
CA LEU A 70 -4.05 3.20 0.31
C LEU A 70 -3.35 4.53 -0.02
N GLU A 71 -2.77 4.62 -1.20
CA GLU A 71 -2.07 5.83 -1.66
C GLU A 71 -3.05 6.99 -1.90
N MET A 72 -4.22 6.71 -2.50
CA MET A 72 -5.31 7.68 -2.63
C MET A 72 -5.81 8.17 -1.27
N ARG A 73 -6.01 7.27 -0.30
CA ARG A 73 -6.41 7.66 1.07
C ARG A 73 -5.37 8.56 1.72
N LYS A 74 -4.07 8.28 1.56
CA LYS A 74 -2.98 9.11 2.08
C LYS A 74 -2.99 10.50 1.44
N ASN A 75 -3.15 10.56 0.12
CA ASN A 75 -3.22 11.82 -0.63
C ASN A 75 -4.43 12.67 -0.21
N LEU A 76 -5.61 12.07 -0.05
CA LEU A 76 -6.82 12.76 0.43
C LEU A 76 -6.64 13.34 1.82
N LYS A 77 -6.10 12.55 2.77
CA LYS A 77 -5.82 13.05 4.12
C LYS A 77 -4.85 14.23 4.10
N ARG A 78 -3.78 14.14 3.30
CA ARG A 78 -2.81 15.22 3.15
C ARG A 78 -3.48 16.48 2.65
N LYS A 79 -4.27 16.40 1.57
CA LYS A 79 -5.02 17.55 1.03
C LYS A 79 -5.93 18.18 2.07
N ILE A 80 -6.67 17.39 2.86
CA ILE A 80 -7.55 17.93 3.92
C ILE A 80 -6.77 18.70 4.99
N ILE A 81 -5.55 18.26 5.32
CA ILE A 81 -4.72 18.90 6.35
C ILE A 81 -4.00 20.14 5.80
N GLU A 82 -3.51 20.07 4.57
CA GLU A 82 -2.61 21.08 3.98
C GLU A 82 -3.33 22.13 3.11
N GLU A 83 -4.41 21.75 2.42
CA GLU A 83 -5.19 22.66 1.59
C GLU A 83 -6.33 23.27 2.43
N SER A 84 -6.29 24.58 2.66
CA SER A 84 -7.30 25.35 3.38
C SER A 84 -8.57 25.58 2.54
N GLY A 85 -9.15 24.50 2.01
CA GLY A 85 -10.35 24.51 1.18
C GLY A 85 -11.54 23.79 1.82
N PRO A 86 -12.77 24.04 1.35
CA PRO A 86 -13.94 23.24 1.74
C PRO A 86 -13.73 21.78 1.35
N ILE A 87 -14.03 20.85 2.26
CA ILE A 87 -13.89 19.39 2.04
C ILE A 87 -14.58 18.95 0.74
N ASN A 88 -15.74 19.54 0.41
CA ASN A 88 -16.50 19.23 -0.81
C ASN A 88 -15.66 19.38 -2.08
N ARG A 89 -14.85 20.45 -2.18
CA ARG A 89 -13.98 20.68 -3.34
C ARG A 89 -12.90 19.61 -3.48
N ILE A 90 -12.27 19.24 -2.36
CA ILE A 90 -11.22 18.22 -2.33
C ILE A 90 -11.79 16.86 -2.78
N VAL A 91 -13.02 16.54 -2.33
CA VAL A 91 -13.71 15.30 -2.70
C VAL A 91 -14.13 15.30 -4.17
N GLU A 92 -14.68 16.42 -4.69
CA GLU A 92 -15.04 16.56 -6.10
C GLU A 92 -13.82 16.41 -7.03
N GLU A 93 -12.70 17.06 -6.69
CA GLU A 93 -11.45 16.92 -7.45
C GLU A 93 -10.98 15.46 -7.50
N ALA A 94 -11.04 14.74 -6.37
CA ALA A 94 -10.69 13.33 -6.33
C ALA A 94 -11.66 12.46 -7.14
N TYR A 95 -12.96 12.74 -7.09
CA TYR A 95 -13.96 12.04 -7.89
C TYR A 95 -13.68 12.20 -9.38
N HIS A 96 -13.42 13.43 -9.85
CA HIS A 96 -13.09 13.68 -11.25
C HIS A 96 -11.77 13.02 -11.67
N ALA A 97 -10.75 13.02 -10.82
CA ALA A 97 -9.47 12.36 -11.12
C ALA A 97 -9.62 10.84 -11.32
N ILE A 98 -10.51 10.18 -10.58
CA ILE A 98 -10.79 8.74 -10.72
C ILE A 98 -11.51 8.44 -12.04
N HIS A 99 -12.42 9.32 -12.46
CA HIS A 99 -13.28 9.10 -13.62
C HIS A 99 -12.72 9.71 -14.91
N ALA A 100 -11.62 10.45 -14.83
CA ALA A 100 -10.92 10.97 -15.99
C ALA A 100 -10.27 9.81 -16.75
N GLN A 101 -10.91 9.35 -17.83
CA GLN A 101 -10.25 8.43 -18.76
C GLN A 101 -9.01 9.09 -19.36
N PRO A 102 -7.88 8.38 -19.49
CA PRO A 102 -6.77 8.89 -20.28
C PRO A 102 -7.27 9.06 -21.72
N GLN A 103 -7.26 10.29 -22.22
CA GLN A 103 -7.52 10.54 -23.63
C GLN A 103 -6.45 9.78 -24.42
N SER A 104 -6.90 8.74 -25.14
CA SER A 104 -6.08 7.98 -26.08
C SER A 104 -5.51 8.96 -27.11
N ARG A 105 -4.18 9.13 -27.10
CA ARG A 105 -3.43 9.87 -28.11
C ARG A 105 -2.71 8.90 -29.01
#